data_AF-A0A523HGS5-F1
#
_entry.id   AF-A0A523HGS5-F1
#
_cell.length_a   1.000
_cell.length_b   1.000
_cell.length_c   1.000
_cell.angle_alpha   90.00
_cell.angle_beta   90.00
_cell.angle_gamma   90.00
#
_symmetry.space_group_name_H-M   'P 1'
#
loop_
_entity.id
_entity.type
_entity.pdbx_description
1 polymer ?
#
loop_
_entity_poly.entity_id
_entity_poly.type
_entity_poly.pdbx_seq_one_letter_code
_entity_poly.pdbx_strand_id
1 'polypeptide(L)' 'MDEIVKEVAQKADVSEEVARKTIKVVVELLKEKLPSPLAAQVDGILSGDADVGDIVKGIGGLLGG' A
#
# COMPACT_ATOMS: atom_id res chain seq x y z
N MET A 1 3.95 -1.88 7.11
CA MET A 1 3.40 -0.55 7.44
C MET A 1 4.40 0.41 8.09
N ASP A 2 5.16 -0.01 9.11
CA ASP A 2 5.97 0.91 9.92
C ASP A 2 7.14 1.56 9.18
N GLU A 3 7.74 0.87 8.20
CA GLU A 3 8.83 1.42 7.38
C GLU A 3 8.34 2.54 6.46
N ILE A 4 7.18 2.36 5.83
CA ILE A 4 6.52 3.39 5.00
C ILE A 4 6.12 4.59 5.87
N VAL A 5 5.60 4.35 7.08
CA VAL A 5 5.26 5.42 8.04
C VAL A 5 6.50 6.24 8.40
N LYS A 6 7.63 5.60 8.68
CA LYS A 6 8.90 6.28 9.00
C LYS A 6 9.42 7.09 7.82
N GLU A 7 9.41 6.52 6.62
CA GLU A 7 9.83 7.24 5.42
C GLU A 7 8.97 8.48 5.17
N VAL A 8 7.65 8.36 5.30
CA VAL A 8 6.72 9.48 5.11
C VAL A 8 6.89 10.52 6.20
N ALA A 9 7.01 10.09 7.47
CA ALA A 9 7.26 10.99 8.59
C ALA A 9 8.53 11.81 8.39
N GLN A 10 9.63 11.17 7.97
CA GLN A 10 10.91 11.85 7.69
C GLN A 10 10.84 12.77 6.48
N LYS A 11 10.24 12.32 5.37
CA LYS A 11 10.21 13.08 4.10
C LYS A 11 9.20 14.24 4.14
N ALA A 12 8.10 14.08 4.86
CA ALA A 12 7.06 15.09 4.98
C ALA A 12 7.20 15.97 6.23
N ASP A 13 8.21 15.72 7.07
CA ASP A 13 8.45 16.41 8.34
C ASP A 13 7.20 16.42 9.24
N VAL A 14 6.61 15.24 9.43
CA VAL A 14 5.42 15.05 10.26
C VAL A 14 5.66 13.98 11.31
N SER A 15 4.85 13.98 12.37
CA SER A 15 4.89 12.90 13.36
C SER A 15 4.47 11.56 12.74
N GLU A 16 5.02 10.46 13.25
CA GLU A 16 4.65 9.10 12.83
C GLU A 16 3.14 8.83 12.96
N GLU A 17 2.49 9.44 13.95
CA GLU A 17 1.05 9.31 14.14
C GLU A 17 0.26 9.96 12.99
N VAL A 18 0.68 11.15 12.56
CA VAL A 18 0.09 11.84 11.41
C VAL A 18 0.38 11.07 10.12
N ALA A 19 1.63 10.62 9.91
CA ALA A 19 1.99 9.81 8.75
C ALA A 19 1.15 8.52 8.66
N ARG A 20 0.94 7.82 9.78
CA ARG A 20 0.11 6.61 9.82
C ARG A 20 -1.35 6.89 9.48
N LYS A 21 -1.92 7.99 9.97
CA LYS A 21 -3.28 8.42 9.63
C LYS A 21 -3.39 8.77 8.13
N THR A 22 -2.43 9.49 7.59
CA THR A 22 -2.39 9.86 6.16
C THR A 22 -2.30 8.63 5.26
N ILE A 23 -1.43 7.68 5.58
CA ILE A 23 -1.31 6.44 4.79
C ILE A 23 -2.63 5.68 4.79
N LYS A 24 -3.33 5.56 5.93
CA LYS A 24 -4.65 4.92 5.98
C LYS A 24 -5.66 5.58 5.05
N VAL A 25 -5.75 6.91 5.07
CA VAL A 25 -6.68 7.66 4.19
C VAL A 25 -6.34 7.46 2.72
N VAL A 26 -5.05 7.51 2.36
CA VAL A 26 -4.61 7.28 0.96
C VAL A 26 -4.93 5.85 0.52
N VAL A 27 -4.75 4.88 1.41
CA VAL A 27 -5.05 3.47 1.13
C VAL A 27 -6.55 3.25 0.95
N GLU A 28 -7.39 3.84 1.80
CA GLU A 28 -8.84 3.80 1.64
C GLU A 28 -9.26 4.43 0.30
N LEU A 29 -8.71 5.60 -0.04
CA LEU A 29 -8.97 6.26 -1.32
C LEU A 29 -8.54 5.38 -2.51
N LEU A 30 -7.37 4.73 -2.42
CA LEU A 30 -6.90 3.81 -3.45
C LEU A 30 -7.81 2.59 -3.57
N LYS A 31 -8.32 2.03 -2.47
CA LYS A 31 -9.28 0.92 -2.50
C LYS A 31 -10.60 1.31 -3.15
N GLU A 32 -11.07 2.53 -2.94
CA GLU A 32 -12.28 3.04 -3.57
C GLU A 32 -12.10 3.27 -5.09
N LYS A 33 -10.88 3.57 -5.53
CA LYS A 33 -10.56 3.85 -6.95
C LYS A 33 -10.02 2.65 -7.72
N LEU A 34 -9.47 1.64 -7.03
CA LEU A 34 -8.89 0.47 -7.65
C LEU A 34 -9.91 -0.68 -7.71
N PRO A 35 -10.03 -1.39 -8.85
CA PRO A 35 -10.87 -2.58 -8.93
C PRO A 35 -10.42 -3.65 -7.92
N SER A 36 -11.39 -4.42 -7.41
CA SER A 36 -11.27 -5.32 -6.25
C SER A 36 -10.02 -6.25 -6.20
N PRO A 37 -9.44 -6.74 -7.31
CA PRO A 37 -8.21 -7.54 -7.27
C PRO A 37 -6.97 -6.74 -6.81
N LEU A 38 -6.91 -5.45 -7.09
CA LEU A 38 -5.75 -4.60 -6.78
C LEU A 38 -5.79 -4.10 -5.33
N ALA A 39 -6.99 -3.82 -4.82
CA ALA A 39 -7.19 -3.42 -3.42
C ALA A 39 -6.66 -4.46 -2.43
N ALA A 40 -6.92 -5.74 -2.67
CA ALA A 40 -6.42 -6.85 -1.84
C ALA A 40 -4.88 -6.97 -1.86
N GLN A 41 -4.24 -6.59 -2.97
CA GLN A 41 -2.78 -6.63 -3.10
C GLN A 41 -2.12 -5.47 -2.34
N VAL A 42 -2.71 -4.27 -2.39
CA VAL A 42 -2.25 -3.12 -1.61
C VAL A 42 -2.28 -3.41 -0.11
N ASP A 43 -3.35 -4.06 0.37
CA ASP A 43 -3.45 -4.50 1.77
C ASP A 43 -2.38 -5.52 2.16
N GLY A 44 -2.05 -6.45 1.27
CA GLY A 44 -0.96 -7.41 1.48
C GLY A 44 0.40 -6.74 1.70
N ILE A 45 0.74 -5.75 0.88
CA ILE A 45 2.00 -4.98 1.01
C ILE A 45 2.02 -4.19 2.32
N LEU A 46 0.90 -3.55 2.66
CA LEU A 46 0.83 -2.70 3.85
C LEU A 46 0.92 -3.51 5.15
N SER A 47 0.32 -4.70 5.15
CA SER A 47 0.36 -5.64 6.27
C SER A 47 1.75 -6.27 6.45
N GLY A 48 2.59 -6.24 5.40
CA GLY A 48 3.92 -6.88 5.43
C GLY A 48 3.86 -8.41 5.31
N ASP A 49 2.66 -8.97 5.12
CA ASP A 49 2.39 -10.39 4.94
C ASP A 49 2.56 -10.84 3.48
N ALA A 50 2.51 -9.90 2.52
CA ALA A 50 2.67 -10.24 1.12
C ALA A 50 4.07 -9.95 0.61
N ASP A 51 4.70 -10.99 0.05
CA ASP A 51 5.88 -10.84 -0.78
C ASP A 51 5.52 -10.01 -2.03
N VAL A 52 6.18 -8.86 -2.15
CA VAL A 52 6.02 -7.92 -3.28
C VAL A 52 6.24 -8.66 -4.62
N GLY A 53 7.09 -9.70 -4.63
CA GLY A 53 7.34 -10.53 -5.81
C GLY A 53 6.13 -11.33 -6.29
N ASP A 54 5.26 -11.79 -5.40
CA ASP A 54 4.07 -12.56 -5.77
C ASP A 54 2.92 -11.67 -6.24
N ILE A 55 2.84 -10.45 -5.69
CA ILE A 55 1.94 -9.40 -6.15
C ILE A 55 2.29 -8.95 -7.58
N VAL A 56 3.57 -8.69 -7.84
CA VAL A 56 4.03 -8.29 -9.19
C VAL A 56 3.76 -9.40 -10.22
N LYS A 57 3.92 -10.66 -9.85
CA LYS A 57 3.54 -11.79 -10.71
C LYS A 57 2.02 -11.87 -10.94
N GLY A 58 1.21 -11.64 -9.91
CA GLY A 58 -0.25 -11.63 -10.00
C GLY A 58 -0.80 -10.54 -10.91
N ILE A 59 -0.23 -9.32 -10.82
CA ILE A 59 -0.56 -8.20 -11.73
C ILE A 59 -0.04 -8.47 -13.15
N GLY A 60 1.19 -8.97 -13.30
CA GLY A 60 1.77 -9.29 -14.60
C GLY A 60 0.99 -10.35 -15.36
N GLY A 61 0.44 -11.34 -14.65
CA GLY A 61 -0.42 -12.38 -15.23
C GLY A 61 -1.82 -11.90 -15.64
N LEU A 62 -2.37 -10.87 -14.99
CA LEU A 62 -3.68 -10.29 -15.32
C LEU A 62 -3.63 -9.25 -16.44
N LEU A 63 -2.50 -8.57 -16.63
CA LEU A 63 -2.33 -7.55 -17.69
C LEU A 63 -1.76 -8.12 -19.01
N GLY A 64 -1.22 -9.34 -19.00
CA GLY A 64 -0.60 -9.98 -20.16
C GLY A 64 -1.41 -11.13 -20.78
N GLY A 65 -2.65 -11.32 -20.35
CA GLY A 65 -3.58 -12.34 -20.86
C GLY A 65 -4.46 -11.86 -22.01
#